data_AF-A0A4R5KPH8-F1
#
_entry.id   AF-A0A4R5KPH8-F1
#
_cell.length_a   1.000
_cell.length_b   1.000
_cell.length_c   1.000
_cell.angle_alpha   90.00
_cell.angle_beta   90.00
_cell.angle_gamma   90.00
#
_symmetry.space_group_name_H-M   'P 1'
#
loop_
_entity.id
_entity.type
_entity.pdbx_description
1 polymer ?
#
loop_
_entity_poly.entity_id
_entity_poly.type
_entity_poly.pdbx_seq_one_letter_code
_entity_poly.pdbx_strand_id
1 'polypeptide(L)'
;MHSIYIMKLGGIIRMNKRKRSKAAAWLLAVAFMLGSAIPAWAAEPTAPGIVKTDMQIATDLGVLQGDGSGVTAAYLAKTTTRMQAAILFLRLKGLEAVASAFGGTDNFSDAGTVSDGNKAILAYLKANPQLGWTGTGSGKFEPAAQVTAQQYYKVLLEALGYKQDADFTYDQTLNYARGLGLSQAAGAGSLRNAHVAAATVEALKARMKSGGKTLLDSLAGQKVIDAAKAAAAQYASIRIATDAALGSYLVDEAGKTLYMFMKDTPGISTCKDQCAVNWPVYYAENIQIPADLNAADFKTIVRDDGKKQTTYQGWPLYYYAKDGKAGDTLGQGVNQVWMVMNHSGVTIASLEGLGSYIADSKGMALYLYTKDSANLSVCKGNCEVNWPIFYTEHLPVMGQLKSTDFATITREDGTKQTTYQGWPLYYYVKDTKPGEVKGQDVGKVWYVIDPTAAAKPVVKAEPKTYSIEIAKFAFSVQELTVEAGSTITFTNNDPVMHNAVSDLLKEDGTPFFETKLLGKGESESVTIDKPGVYTYYCLPHKANMKATIIVK
;
A
#
# COMPACT_ATOMS: atom_id res chain seq x y z
N MET A 1 -44.61 -54.71 24.11
CA MET A 1 -46.06 -54.40 24.24
C MET A 1 -46.38 -53.20 23.35
N HIS A 2 -47.35 -53.38 22.46
CA HIS A 2 -48.08 -52.40 21.64
C HIS A 2 -47.32 -51.47 20.66
N SER A 3 -47.44 -51.76 19.35
CA SER A 3 -47.84 -50.77 18.34
C SER A 3 -48.43 -51.42 17.07
N ILE A 4 -49.77 -51.46 17.13
CA ILE A 4 -50.86 -51.27 16.15
C ILE A 4 -50.58 -51.28 14.63
N TYR A 5 -51.52 -51.95 13.97
CA TYR A 5 -51.69 -52.36 12.58
C TYR A 5 -52.27 -51.31 11.60
N ILE A 6 -52.23 -51.72 10.33
CA ILE A 6 -52.48 -51.05 9.05
C ILE A 6 -53.98 -51.03 8.60
N MET A 7 -54.32 -50.05 7.73
CA MET A 7 -55.23 -50.08 6.53
C MET A 7 -56.77 -49.88 6.59
N LYS A 8 -57.27 -48.93 5.76
CA LYS A 8 -58.18 -49.08 4.57
C LYS A 8 -58.80 -47.71 4.18
N LEU A 9 -58.62 -47.17 2.96
CA LEU A 9 -59.33 -47.34 1.66
C LEU A 9 -60.75 -46.73 1.53
N GLY A 10 -60.88 -45.66 0.72
CA GLY A 10 -61.84 -45.56 -0.40
C GLY A 10 -63.18 -44.79 -0.26
N GLY A 11 -63.45 -43.83 -1.17
CA GLY A 11 -64.77 -43.71 -1.85
C GLY A 11 -65.62 -42.41 -1.80
N ILE A 12 -65.41 -41.50 -2.78
CA ILE A 12 -66.37 -40.75 -3.64
C ILE A 12 -67.73 -40.22 -3.10
N ILE A 13 -68.02 -38.91 -3.22
CA ILE A 13 -69.35 -38.35 -3.61
C ILE A 13 -69.20 -37.06 -4.46
N ARG A 14 -69.96 -37.02 -5.57
CA ARG A 14 -70.17 -35.93 -6.56
C ARG A 14 -71.33 -35.00 -6.13
N MET A 15 -71.28 -33.69 -6.42
CA MET A 15 -72.42 -32.75 -6.69
C MET A 15 -71.85 -31.32 -6.89
N ASN A 16 -72.37 -30.37 -7.66
CA ASN A 16 -73.29 -30.30 -8.79
C ASN A 16 -73.05 -28.93 -9.51
N LYS A 17 -73.06 -28.90 -10.85
CA LYS A 17 -72.91 -27.69 -11.69
C LYS A 17 -74.28 -27.01 -11.87
N ARG A 18 -74.47 -25.78 -11.38
CA ARG A 18 -75.27 -24.69 -12.01
C ARG A 18 -75.52 -23.52 -11.05
N LYS A 19 -74.54 -22.62 -10.94
CA LYS A 19 -74.76 -21.16 -10.84
C LYS A 19 -73.63 -20.45 -11.60
N ARG A 20 -73.59 -20.70 -12.91
CA ARG A 20 -73.21 -19.67 -13.89
C ARG A 20 -74.37 -18.64 -13.79
N SER A 21 -74.19 -17.34 -13.67
CA SER A 21 -73.58 -16.49 -14.68
C SER A 21 -73.71 -15.00 -14.25
N LYS A 22 -72.89 -14.49 -13.33
CA LYS A 22 -72.71 -13.02 -13.12
C LYS A 22 -71.32 -12.63 -12.56
N ALA A 23 -70.30 -13.44 -12.80
CA ALA A 23 -68.92 -13.17 -12.34
C ALA A 23 -67.87 -13.32 -13.45
N ALA A 24 -68.29 -13.25 -14.72
CA ALA A 24 -67.41 -13.40 -15.88
C ALA A 24 -67.18 -12.09 -16.66
N ALA A 25 -67.59 -10.94 -16.11
CA ALA A 25 -67.47 -9.64 -16.78
C ALA A 25 -66.65 -8.60 -16.01
N TRP A 26 -65.92 -9.01 -14.95
CA TRP A 26 -65.03 -8.13 -14.17
C TRP A 26 -63.65 -8.77 -13.90
N LEU A 27 -63.22 -9.69 -14.76
CA LEU A 27 -61.87 -10.30 -14.72
C LEU A 27 -61.16 -10.25 -16.08
N LEU A 28 -61.57 -9.32 -16.96
CA LEU A 28 -60.95 -9.13 -18.28
C LEU A 28 -60.52 -7.68 -18.57
N ALA A 29 -60.36 -6.84 -17.55
CA ALA A 29 -59.87 -5.46 -17.67
C ALA A 29 -58.67 -5.14 -16.74
N VAL A 30 -58.00 -6.16 -16.19
CA VAL A 30 -56.72 -6.01 -15.45
C VAL A 30 -55.58 -6.81 -16.12
N ALA A 31 -55.85 -7.50 -17.24
CA ALA A 31 -54.89 -8.39 -17.88
C ALA A 31 -53.99 -7.71 -18.94
N PHE A 32 -53.93 -6.38 -19.05
CA PHE A 32 -53.09 -5.71 -20.06
C PHE A 32 -52.47 -4.38 -19.61
N MET A 33 -52.00 -4.30 -18.36
CA MET A 33 -50.99 -3.32 -17.91
C MET A 33 -50.11 -3.90 -16.79
N LEU A 34 -49.49 -5.05 -17.04
CA LEU A 34 -48.36 -5.54 -16.26
C LEU A 34 -47.18 -5.78 -17.22
N GLY A 35 -46.81 -4.72 -17.92
CA GLY A 35 -45.55 -4.65 -18.65
C GLY A 35 -44.41 -4.41 -17.67
N SER A 36 -43.60 -5.44 -17.47
CA SER A 36 -42.16 -5.35 -17.24
C SER A 36 -41.66 -4.22 -16.33
N ALA A 37 -41.81 -4.40 -15.03
CA ALA A 37 -40.81 -3.91 -14.08
C ALA A 37 -40.26 -5.14 -13.36
N ILE A 38 -39.29 -5.82 -13.99
CA ILE A 38 -38.39 -6.68 -13.23
C ILE A 38 -37.73 -5.71 -12.24
N PRO A 39 -37.88 -5.88 -10.91
CA PRO A 39 -37.02 -5.14 -10.01
C PRO A 39 -35.60 -5.57 -10.38
N ALA A 40 -34.86 -4.67 -11.02
CA ALA A 40 -33.42 -4.75 -11.01
C ALA A 40 -33.06 -4.75 -9.53
N TRP A 41 -32.83 -5.93 -8.96
CA TRP A 41 -31.93 -6.03 -7.84
C TRP A 41 -30.67 -5.37 -8.37
N ALA A 42 -30.43 -4.11 -7.98
CA ALA A 42 -29.08 -3.64 -7.84
C ALA A 42 -28.42 -4.74 -7.03
N ALA A 43 -27.55 -5.52 -7.67
CA ALA A 43 -26.71 -6.46 -6.96
C ALA A 43 -26.17 -5.64 -5.79
N GLU A 44 -26.44 -6.10 -4.56
CA GLU A 44 -25.74 -5.55 -3.41
C GLU A 44 -24.26 -5.48 -3.83
N PRO A 45 -23.57 -4.35 -3.64
CA PRO A 45 -22.16 -4.29 -3.94
C PRO A 45 -21.54 -5.48 -3.21
N THR A 46 -21.09 -6.48 -3.98
CA THR A 46 -20.47 -7.68 -3.41
C THR A 46 -19.42 -7.15 -2.46
N ALA A 47 -19.50 -7.54 -1.19
CA ALA A 47 -18.60 -7.05 -0.15
C ALA A 47 -17.18 -6.96 -0.75
N PRO A 48 -16.49 -5.81 -0.62
CA PRO A 48 -15.22 -5.62 -1.28
C PRO A 48 -14.32 -6.80 -0.94
N GLY A 49 -13.65 -7.33 -1.96
CA GLY A 49 -12.74 -8.45 -1.80
C GLY A 49 -11.82 -8.24 -0.61
N ILE A 50 -11.69 -9.24 0.26
CA ILE A 50 -11.00 -9.06 1.53
C ILE A 50 -9.50 -9.14 1.28
N VAL A 51 -8.80 -8.04 1.54
CA VAL A 51 -7.34 -7.97 1.48
C VAL A 51 -6.79 -8.10 2.89
N LYS A 52 -5.97 -9.14 3.14
CA LYS A 52 -5.31 -9.37 4.43
C LYS A 52 -3.82 -9.46 4.27
N THR A 53 -3.11 -8.97 5.26
CA THR A 53 -1.67 -9.22 5.40
C THR A 53 -1.40 -10.66 5.82
N ASP A 54 -0.19 -11.17 5.53
CA ASP A 54 0.29 -12.45 6.07
C ASP A 54 0.10 -12.53 7.59
N MET A 55 0.29 -11.39 8.27
CA MET A 55 0.14 -11.25 9.70
C MET A 55 -1.28 -11.53 10.17
N GLN A 56 -2.26 -10.90 9.53
CA GLN A 56 -3.67 -11.07 9.87
C GLN A 56 -4.09 -12.52 9.62
N ILE A 57 -3.64 -13.14 8.53
CA ILE A 57 -3.93 -14.55 8.24
C ILE A 57 -3.32 -15.47 9.30
N ALA A 58 -2.03 -15.30 9.63
CA ALA A 58 -1.37 -16.10 10.65
C ALA A 58 -2.02 -15.94 12.04
N THR A 59 -2.48 -14.74 12.36
CA THR A 59 -3.18 -14.41 13.61
C THR A 59 -4.57 -15.04 13.65
N ASP A 60 -5.35 -14.90 12.58
CA ASP A 60 -6.69 -15.47 12.47
C ASP A 60 -6.66 -17.00 12.62
N LEU A 61 -5.65 -17.63 12.02
CA LEU A 61 -5.38 -19.07 12.14
C LEU A 61 -4.88 -19.50 13.54
N GLY A 62 -4.52 -18.56 14.41
CA GLY A 62 -3.95 -18.83 15.74
C GLY A 62 -2.50 -19.31 15.71
N VAL A 63 -1.86 -19.25 14.54
CA VAL A 63 -0.47 -19.68 14.33
C VAL A 63 0.49 -18.62 14.86
N LEU A 64 0.16 -17.34 14.74
CA LEU A 64 0.90 -16.25 15.36
C LEU A 64 0.07 -15.61 16.47
N GLN A 65 0.61 -15.61 17.69
CA GLN A 65 -0.14 -15.20 18.89
C GLN A 65 0.28 -13.85 19.46
N GLY A 66 1.40 -13.28 19.01
CA GLY A 66 1.87 -11.98 19.50
C GLY A 66 2.55 -12.04 20.86
N ASP A 67 2.61 -10.90 21.55
CA ASP A 67 2.97 -10.81 22.97
C ASP A 67 1.71 -10.55 23.82
N GLY A 68 1.86 -10.13 25.08
CA GLY A 68 0.74 -9.84 25.96
C GLY A 68 -0.22 -8.75 25.44
N SER A 69 0.16 -8.01 24.39
CA SER A 69 -0.69 -7.04 23.68
C SER A 69 -1.19 -7.54 22.32
N GLY A 70 -0.97 -8.82 22.00
CA GLY A 70 -1.30 -9.43 20.73
C GLY A 70 -0.30 -9.09 19.61
N VAL A 71 -0.76 -9.18 18.37
CA VAL A 71 0.06 -8.95 17.17
C VAL A 71 -0.02 -7.46 16.77
N THR A 72 0.80 -6.63 17.43
CA THR A 72 0.87 -5.17 17.18
C THR A 72 2.00 -4.81 16.22
N ALA A 73 1.96 -3.62 15.60
CA ALA A 73 3.07 -3.13 14.77
C ALA A 73 4.43 -3.13 15.51
N ALA A 74 4.42 -2.78 16.81
CA ALA A 74 5.60 -2.85 17.66
C ALA A 74 6.10 -4.28 17.85
N TYR A 75 5.19 -5.26 18.04
CA TYR A 75 5.54 -6.67 18.07
C TYR A 75 6.16 -7.13 16.75
N LEU A 76 5.62 -6.71 15.61
CA LEU A 76 6.11 -7.07 14.28
C LEU A 76 7.50 -6.56 13.96
N ALA A 77 7.86 -5.39 14.51
CA ALA A 77 9.16 -4.77 14.35
C ALA A 77 10.26 -5.46 15.17
N LYS A 78 9.92 -6.25 16.20
CA LYS A 78 10.90 -6.98 17.03
C LYS A 78 11.59 -8.07 16.22
N THR A 79 12.89 -8.26 16.46
CA THR A 79 13.65 -9.41 15.95
C THR A 79 13.15 -10.69 16.62
N THR A 80 13.02 -11.75 15.84
CA THR A 80 12.56 -13.05 16.34
C THR A 80 13.71 -13.79 17.01
N THR A 81 13.45 -14.33 18.20
CA THR A 81 14.43 -15.15 18.94
C THR A 81 14.34 -16.62 18.56
N ARG A 82 15.40 -17.39 18.84
CA ARG A 82 15.42 -18.85 18.69
C ARG A 82 14.29 -19.52 19.48
N MET A 83 14.00 -19.03 20.69
CA MET A 83 12.89 -19.55 21.50
C MET A 83 11.53 -19.35 20.79
N GLN A 84 11.28 -18.15 20.26
CA GLN A 84 10.03 -17.86 19.55
C GLN A 84 9.88 -18.75 18.30
N ALA A 85 10.95 -18.92 17.54
CA ALA A 85 10.97 -19.80 16.37
C ALA A 85 10.70 -21.27 16.74
N ALA A 86 11.23 -21.75 17.87
CA ALA A 86 11.01 -23.13 18.34
C ALA A 86 9.57 -23.37 18.79
N ILE A 87 8.97 -22.43 19.52
CA ILE A 87 7.54 -22.48 19.91
C ILE A 87 6.66 -22.52 18.67
N LEU A 88 6.93 -21.64 17.70
CA LEU A 88 6.18 -21.58 16.45
C LEU A 88 6.32 -22.89 15.64
N PHE A 89 7.52 -23.46 15.57
CA PHE A 89 7.73 -24.77 14.96
C PHE A 89 6.91 -25.86 15.67
N LEU A 90 6.94 -25.93 17.00
CA LEU A 90 6.16 -26.92 17.77
C LEU A 90 4.66 -26.75 17.52
N ARG A 91 4.17 -25.52 17.39
CA ARG A 91 2.79 -25.22 17.00
C ARG A 91 2.46 -25.77 15.62
N LEU A 92 3.33 -25.57 14.63
CA LEU A 92 3.22 -26.15 13.29
C LEU A 92 3.39 -27.68 13.25
N LYS A 93 3.78 -28.30 14.36
CA LYS A 93 3.81 -29.76 14.55
C LYS A 93 2.65 -30.28 15.39
N GLY A 94 1.79 -29.41 15.93
CA GLY A 94 0.76 -29.79 16.90
C GLY A 94 1.30 -30.21 18.27
N LEU A 95 2.56 -29.87 18.58
CA LEU A 95 3.29 -30.33 19.77
C LEU A 95 3.45 -29.25 20.84
N GLU A 96 3.02 -28.01 20.61
CA GLU A 96 3.21 -26.92 21.57
C GLU A 96 2.61 -27.21 22.95
N ALA A 97 1.36 -27.69 22.99
CA ALA A 97 0.68 -28.03 24.24
C ALA A 97 1.38 -29.17 24.99
N VAL A 98 1.86 -30.18 24.25
CA VAL A 98 2.62 -31.31 24.80
C VAL A 98 3.95 -30.84 25.38
N ALA A 99 4.67 -29.97 24.64
CA ALA A 99 5.95 -29.42 25.08
C ALA A 99 5.79 -28.51 26.30
N SER A 100 4.74 -27.70 26.34
CA SER A 100 4.44 -26.79 27.46
C SER A 100 4.10 -27.53 28.74
N ALA A 101 3.52 -28.73 28.63
CA ALA A 101 3.17 -29.60 29.76
C ALA A 101 4.27 -30.61 30.12
N PHE A 102 5.44 -30.55 29.47
CA PHE A 102 6.48 -31.55 29.66
C PHE A 102 7.16 -31.42 31.04
N GLY A 103 7.09 -32.49 31.83
CA GLY A 103 7.63 -32.53 33.20
C GLY A 103 9.10 -32.95 33.33
N GLY A 104 9.86 -33.05 32.22
CA GLY A 104 11.26 -33.45 32.26
C GLY A 104 12.16 -32.39 32.91
N THR A 105 13.14 -32.84 33.69
CA THR A 105 14.07 -31.96 34.42
C THR A 105 15.44 -31.82 33.75
N ASP A 106 15.81 -32.73 32.84
CA ASP A 106 17.02 -32.58 32.04
C ASP A 106 16.86 -31.45 31.02
N ASN A 107 17.74 -30.46 31.07
CA ASN A 107 17.59 -29.23 30.30
C ASN A 107 18.92 -28.67 29.79
N PHE A 108 18.85 -27.69 28.89
CA PHE A 108 20.02 -26.95 28.44
C PHE A 108 20.59 -26.11 29.60
N SER A 109 21.90 -25.89 29.60
CA SER A 109 22.59 -25.20 30.70
C SER A 109 22.13 -23.75 30.91
N ASP A 110 21.53 -23.14 29.88
CA ASP A 110 21.02 -21.78 29.86
C ASP A 110 19.48 -21.71 30.00
N ALA A 111 18.81 -22.80 30.33
CA ALA A 111 17.35 -22.82 30.54
C ALA A 111 16.89 -21.91 31.70
N GLY A 112 17.79 -21.59 32.65
CA GLY A 112 17.52 -20.62 33.72
C GLY A 112 17.20 -19.20 33.23
N THR A 113 17.49 -18.88 31.97
CA THR A 113 17.29 -17.55 31.37
C THR A 113 15.87 -17.28 30.88
N VAL A 114 14.98 -18.28 30.89
CA VAL A 114 13.60 -18.17 30.40
C VAL A 114 12.57 -18.46 31.49
N SER A 115 11.30 -18.13 31.22
CA SER A 115 10.18 -18.44 32.10
C SER A 115 9.99 -19.95 32.30
N ASP A 116 9.31 -20.37 33.37
CA ASP A 116 9.13 -21.79 33.68
C ASP A 116 8.37 -22.55 32.58
N GLY A 117 7.38 -21.92 31.93
CA GLY A 117 6.72 -22.51 30.76
C GLY A 117 7.69 -22.75 29.59
N ASN A 118 8.61 -21.82 29.35
CA ASN A 118 9.63 -21.98 28.32
C ASN A 118 10.70 -23.01 28.71
N LYS A 119 10.99 -23.19 30.01
CA LYS A 119 11.88 -24.27 30.49
C LYS A 119 11.33 -25.65 30.15
N ALA A 120 10.03 -25.88 30.33
CA ALA A 120 9.38 -27.13 29.95
C ALA A 120 9.53 -27.42 28.46
N ILE A 121 9.33 -26.40 27.62
CA ILE A 121 9.51 -26.50 26.17
C ILE A 121 10.97 -26.81 25.81
N LEU A 122 11.94 -26.15 26.44
CA LEU A 122 13.36 -26.44 26.23
C LEU A 122 13.75 -27.87 26.63
N ALA A 123 13.24 -28.36 27.77
CA ALA A 123 13.43 -29.74 28.21
C ALA A 123 12.81 -30.72 27.20
N TYR A 124 11.62 -30.41 26.67
CA TYR A 124 10.96 -31.22 25.66
C TYR A 124 11.79 -31.30 24.38
N LEU A 125 12.30 -30.16 23.89
CA LEU A 125 13.16 -30.13 22.70
C LEU A 125 14.46 -30.90 22.92
N LYS A 126 15.08 -30.79 24.10
CA LYS A 126 16.28 -31.55 24.47
C LYS A 126 16.02 -33.06 24.47
N ALA A 127 14.88 -33.48 25.01
CA ALA A 127 14.45 -34.89 25.03
C ALA A 127 14.05 -35.42 23.64
N ASN A 128 13.82 -34.54 22.66
CA ASN A 128 13.37 -34.88 21.31
C ASN A 128 14.30 -34.30 20.22
N PRO A 129 15.60 -34.68 20.19
CA PRO A 129 16.56 -34.13 19.24
C PRO A 129 16.20 -34.38 17.77
N GLN A 130 15.37 -35.39 17.48
CA GLN A 130 14.82 -35.68 16.15
C GLN A 130 13.90 -34.59 15.59
N LEU A 131 13.47 -33.64 16.42
CA LEU A 131 12.76 -32.42 16.01
C LEU A 131 13.72 -31.35 15.44
N GLY A 132 15.02 -31.61 15.47
CA GLY A 132 16.02 -30.77 14.81
C GLY A 132 16.44 -29.53 15.60
N TRP A 133 16.17 -29.50 16.91
CA TRP A 133 16.55 -28.44 17.85
C TRP A 133 17.58 -28.95 18.86
N THR A 134 18.83 -29.10 18.44
CA THR A 134 19.90 -29.77 19.21
C THR A 134 20.80 -28.82 20.03
N GLY A 135 20.49 -27.53 20.06
CA GLY A 135 21.30 -26.50 20.75
C GLY A 135 22.39 -25.86 19.89
N THR A 136 23.19 -24.96 20.45
CA THR A 136 24.29 -24.24 19.75
C THR A 136 25.67 -24.80 20.06
N GLY A 137 25.76 -25.79 20.96
CA GLY A 137 27.01 -26.36 21.47
C GLY A 137 27.17 -26.15 22.97
N SER A 138 28.10 -26.87 23.58
CA SER A 138 28.41 -26.79 25.03
C SER A 138 27.20 -26.94 25.97
N GLY A 139 26.16 -27.66 25.52
CA GLY A 139 24.92 -27.85 26.28
C GLY A 139 23.97 -26.65 26.31
N LYS A 140 24.18 -25.61 25.49
CA LYS A 140 23.34 -24.41 25.42
C LYS A 140 22.32 -24.45 24.28
N PHE A 141 21.20 -23.73 24.46
CA PHE A 141 20.19 -23.51 23.43
C PHE A 141 20.25 -22.11 22.79
N GLU A 142 20.61 -21.11 23.60
CA GLU A 142 20.60 -19.67 23.31
C GLU A 142 19.20 -19.11 23.01
N PRO A 143 18.25 -19.16 23.96
CA PRO A 143 16.84 -18.85 23.71
C PRO A 143 16.59 -17.39 23.28
N ALA A 144 17.44 -16.45 23.70
CA ALA A 144 17.34 -15.04 23.37
C ALA A 144 18.11 -14.65 22.08
N ALA A 145 18.95 -15.53 21.54
CA ALA A 145 19.69 -15.23 20.32
C ALA A 145 18.74 -15.09 19.13
N GLN A 146 19.13 -14.25 18.16
CA GLN A 146 18.36 -14.02 16.95
C GLN A 146 18.38 -15.28 16.07
N VAL A 147 17.22 -15.65 15.54
CA VAL A 147 17.12 -16.72 14.55
C VAL A 147 17.45 -16.17 13.16
N THR A 148 18.20 -16.93 12.35
CA THR A 148 18.47 -16.56 10.96
C THR A 148 17.37 -17.06 10.03
N ALA A 149 17.24 -16.46 8.83
CA ALA A 149 16.33 -16.95 7.81
C ALA A 149 16.61 -18.41 7.42
N GLN A 150 17.88 -18.81 7.33
CA GLN A 150 18.29 -20.19 7.05
C GLN A 150 17.81 -21.15 8.15
N GLN A 151 18.02 -20.81 9.43
CA GLN A 151 17.53 -21.62 10.55
C GLN A 151 16.00 -21.73 10.53
N TYR A 152 15.31 -20.63 10.24
CA TYR A 152 13.85 -20.63 10.21
C TYR A 152 13.28 -21.45 9.04
N TYR A 153 13.82 -21.30 7.83
CA TYR A 153 13.40 -22.12 6.69
C TYR A 153 13.72 -23.60 6.87
N LYS A 154 14.83 -23.93 7.53
CA LYS A 154 15.13 -25.33 7.88
C LYS A 154 14.01 -25.95 8.71
N VAL A 155 13.48 -25.24 9.71
CA VAL A 155 12.40 -25.77 10.56
C VAL A 155 11.05 -25.80 9.84
N LEU A 156 10.78 -24.86 8.93
CA LEU A 156 9.59 -24.91 8.08
C LEU A 156 9.62 -26.12 7.13
N LEU A 157 10.78 -26.43 6.54
CA LEU A 157 10.98 -27.62 5.72
C LEU A 157 10.71 -28.91 6.54
N GLU A 158 11.16 -28.95 7.80
CA GLU A 158 10.84 -30.05 8.71
C GLU A 158 9.35 -30.16 9.07
N ALA A 159 8.66 -29.04 9.22
CA ALA A 159 7.21 -29.03 9.39
C ALA A 159 6.48 -29.59 8.16
N LEU A 160 7.00 -29.31 6.96
CA LEU A 160 6.52 -29.85 5.68
C LEU A 160 6.88 -31.33 5.44
N GLY A 161 7.68 -31.93 6.32
CA GLY A 161 8.07 -33.34 6.28
C GLY A 161 9.37 -33.62 5.52
N TYR A 162 10.10 -32.59 5.08
CA TYR A 162 11.46 -32.74 4.55
C TYR A 162 12.47 -32.87 5.69
N LYS A 163 13.58 -33.56 5.45
CA LYS A 163 14.60 -33.84 6.46
C LYS A 163 15.97 -33.38 6.01
N GLN A 164 16.64 -32.65 6.90
CA GLN A 164 18.05 -32.29 6.72
C GLN A 164 18.87 -33.58 6.58
N ASP A 165 19.86 -33.55 5.70
CA ASP A 165 20.81 -34.62 5.37
C ASP A 165 20.18 -35.87 4.72
N ALA A 166 18.85 -35.87 4.53
CA ALA A 166 18.13 -36.86 3.70
C ALA A 166 17.60 -36.22 2.40
N ASP A 167 17.03 -35.02 2.48
CA ASP A 167 16.45 -34.29 1.34
C ASP A 167 17.29 -33.08 0.91
N PHE A 168 17.93 -32.41 1.87
CA PHE A 168 18.77 -31.23 1.64
C PHE A 168 19.85 -31.12 2.72
N THR A 169 21.02 -30.56 2.40
CA THR A 169 22.02 -30.21 3.42
C THR A 169 21.71 -28.86 4.06
N TYR A 170 22.23 -28.60 5.26
CA TYR A 170 21.99 -27.33 5.95
C TYR A 170 22.35 -26.10 5.07
N ASP A 171 23.47 -26.15 4.34
CA ASP A 171 23.91 -25.08 3.44
C ASP A 171 22.96 -24.87 2.25
N GLN A 172 22.23 -25.90 1.84
CA GLN A 172 21.27 -25.84 0.73
C GLN A 172 19.88 -25.37 1.15
N THR A 173 19.62 -25.19 2.46
CA THR A 173 18.29 -24.92 3.02
C THR A 173 17.52 -23.83 2.25
N LEU A 174 18.13 -22.65 2.05
CA LEU A 174 17.44 -21.52 1.41
C LEU A 174 17.12 -21.80 -0.07
N ASN A 175 18.04 -22.45 -0.79
CA ASN A 175 17.84 -22.81 -2.19
C ASN A 175 16.75 -23.88 -2.33
N TYR A 176 16.74 -24.86 -1.43
CA TYR A 176 15.72 -25.91 -1.40
C TYR A 176 14.34 -25.34 -1.05
N ALA A 177 14.26 -24.49 -0.03
CA ALA A 177 13.04 -23.77 0.35
C ALA A 177 12.48 -22.94 -0.82
N ARG A 178 13.36 -22.20 -1.53
CA ARG A 178 12.98 -21.45 -2.74
C ARG A 178 12.38 -22.34 -3.82
N GLY A 179 12.94 -23.54 -4.02
CA GLY A 179 12.39 -24.53 -4.96
C GLY A 179 10.95 -24.98 -4.65
N LEU A 180 10.51 -24.80 -3.40
CA LEU A 180 9.14 -25.07 -2.94
C LEU A 180 8.29 -23.79 -2.86
N GLY A 181 8.78 -22.64 -3.35
CA GLY A 181 8.09 -21.36 -3.31
C GLY A 181 8.13 -20.64 -1.95
N LEU A 182 9.07 -21.02 -1.08
CA LEU A 182 9.29 -20.44 0.25
C LEU A 182 10.51 -19.50 0.21
N SER A 183 10.29 -18.20 0.12
CA SER A 183 11.40 -17.24 -0.05
C SER A 183 11.21 -15.85 0.55
N GLN A 184 10.02 -15.50 1.05
CA GLN A 184 9.74 -14.14 1.54
C GLN A 184 10.65 -13.65 2.67
N ALA A 185 11.22 -14.54 3.47
CA ALA A 185 12.16 -14.20 4.52
C ALA A 185 13.64 -14.35 4.12
N ALA A 186 13.94 -14.88 2.92
CA ALA A 186 15.30 -15.33 2.58
C ALA A 186 16.30 -14.18 2.37
N GLY A 187 15.81 -12.99 2.02
CA GLY A 187 16.60 -11.76 1.87
C GLY A 187 16.54 -10.81 3.05
N ALA A 188 15.82 -11.18 4.12
CA ALA A 188 15.75 -10.34 5.32
C ALA A 188 17.11 -10.38 6.04
N GLY A 189 17.68 -9.20 6.34
CA GLY A 189 18.90 -9.10 7.16
C GLY A 189 18.66 -9.66 8.57
N SER A 190 18.18 -8.83 9.50
CA SER A 190 17.69 -9.33 10.79
C SER A 190 16.25 -9.83 10.65
N LEU A 191 16.02 -11.09 11.00
CA LEU A 191 14.68 -11.69 10.90
C LEU A 191 13.75 -11.11 11.99
N ARG A 192 12.83 -10.25 11.57
CA ARG A 192 11.75 -9.70 12.41
C ARG A 192 10.52 -10.61 12.42
N ASN A 193 9.65 -10.44 13.41
CA ASN A 193 8.40 -11.19 13.55
C ASN A 193 7.50 -11.06 12.31
N ALA A 194 7.54 -9.94 11.60
CA ALA A 194 6.86 -9.77 10.31
C ALA A 194 7.32 -10.80 9.26
N HIS A 195 8.63 -10.98 9.08
CA HIS A 195 9.20 -11.92 8.12
C HIS A 195 8.89 -13.37 8.50
N VAL A 196 8.92 -13.68 9.79
CA VAL A 196 8.59 -15.02 10.31
C VAL A 196 7.15 -15.39 9.99
N ALA A 197 6.21 -14.47 10.19
CA ALA A 197 4.83 -14.71 9.84
C ALA A 197 4.63 -14.89 8.34
N ALA A 198 5.25 -14.05 7.51
CA ALA A 198 5.22 -14.18 6.05
C ALA A 198 5.69 -15.59 5.62
N ALA A 199 6.89 -15.99 6.04
CA ALA A 199 7.43 -17.33 5.74
C ALA A 199 6.56 -18.47 6.31
N THR A 200 5.91 -18.26 7.46
CA THR A 200 4.98 -19.24 8.03
C THR A 200 3.74 -19.41 7.17
N VAL A 201 3.16 -18.32 6.68
CA VAL A 201 1.99 -18.41 5.78
C VAL A 201 2.37 -19.04 4.44
N GLU A 202 3.57 -18.78 3.91
CA GLU A 202 4.09 -19.51 2.75
C GLU A 202 4.11 -21.03 3.02
N ALA A 203 4.67 -21.43 4.16
CA ALA A 203 4.76 -22.84 4.54
C ALA A 203 3.38 -23.48 4.74
N LEU A 204 2.42 -22.76 5.33
CA LEU A 204 1.03 -23.21 5.49
C LEU A 204 0.39 -23.56 4.15
N LYS A 205 0.67 -22.79 3.09
CA LYS A 205 0.15 -23.04 1.74
C LYS A 205 0.95 -24.08 0.95
N ALA A 206 2.19 -24.34 1.32
CA ALA A 206 3.02 -25.32 0.62
C ALA A 206 2.50 -26.75 0.80
N ARG A 207 2.70 -27.57 -0.23
CA ARG A 207 2.37 -29.00 -0.17
C ARG A 207 3.35 -29.73 0.73
N MET A 208 2.81 -30.59 1.58
CA MET A 208 3.58 -31.55 2.36
C MET A 208 4.37 -32.47 1.43
N LYS A 209 5.56 -32.93 1.86
CA LYS A 209 6.38 -33.92 1.13
C LYS A 209 5.59 -35.15 0.70
N SER A 210 4.65 -35.59 1.54
CA SER A 210 3.81 -36.77 1.33
C SER A 210 2.33 -36.45 1.51
N GLY A 211 1.47 -37.16 0.78
CA GLY A 211 0.02 -37.14 1.01
C GLY A 211 -0.76 -36.03 0.29
N GLY A 212 -0.12 -35.25 -0.58
CA GLY A 212 -0.77 -34.31 -1.52
C GLY A 212 -1.44 -33.08 -0.90
N LYS A 213 -1.65 -33.05 0.42
CA LYS A 213 -2.26 -31.94 1.17
C LYS A 213 -1.29 -30.79 1.40
N THR A 214 -1.81 -29.59 1.62
CA THR A 214 -1.02 -28.47 2.15
C THR A 214 -0.72 -28.67 3.63
N LEU A 215 0.25 -27.94 4.18
CA LEU A 215 0.50 -27.94 5.64
C LEU A 215 -0.75 -27.46 6.41
N LEU A 216 -1.44 -26.43 5.90
CA LEU A 216 -2.69 -25.94 6.49
C LEU A 216 -3.76 -27.03 6.55
N ASP A 217 -4.00 -27.75 5.45
CA ASP A 217 -4.97 -28.86 5.41
C ASP A 217 -4.57 -30.00 6.35
N SER A 218 -3.26 -30.26 6.47
CA SER A 218 -2.72 -31.26 7.40
C SER A 218 -2.99 -30.87 8.86
N LEU A 219 -2.74 -29.61 9.22
CA LEU A 219 -2.99 -29.08 10.57
C LEU A 219 -4.48 -29.03 10.91
N ALA A 220 -5.33 -28.67 9.95
CA ALA A 220 -6.78 -28.73 10.10
C ALA A 220 -7.26 -30.17 10.34
N GLY A 221 -6.75 -31.13 9.56
CA GLY A 221 -7.06 -32.55 9.73
C GLY A 221 -6.60 -33.12 11.08
N GLN A 222 -5.51 -32.59 11.64
CA GLN A 222 -5.00 -32.94 12.97
C GLN A 222 -5.68 -32.16 14.10
N LYS A 223 -6.63 -31.26 13.79
CA LYS A 223 -7.31 -30.36 14.75
C LYS A 223 -6.35 -29.42 15.50
N VAL A 224 -5.18 -29.14 14.93
CA VAL A 224 -4.25 -28.12 15.44
C VAL A 224 -4.77 -26.72 15.08
N ILE A 225 -5.35 -26.60 13.88
CA ILE A 225 -6.03 -25.40 13.41
C ILE A 225 -7.51 -25.74 13.21
N ASP A 226 -8.40 -24.81 13.54
CA ASP A 226 -9.83 -24.96 13.27
C ASP A 226 -10.10 -25.08 11.76
N ALA A 227 -10.92 -26.07 11.38
CA ALA A 227 -11.16 -26.38 9.98
C ALA A 227 -11.90 -25.25 9.24
N ALA A 228 -12.80 -24.52 9.90
CA ALA A 228 -13.50 -23.39 9.29
C ALA A 228 -12.54 -22.21 9.06
N LYS A 229 -11.65 -21.95 10.02
CA LYS A 229 -10.58 -20.95 9.86
C LYS A 229 -9.61 -21.31 8.74
N ALA A 230 -9.24 -22.58 8.62
CA ALA A 230 -8.39 -23.06 7.52
C ALA A 230 -9.07 -22.90 6.16
N ALA A 231 -10.36 -23.26 6.04
CA ALA A 231 -11.13 -23.07 4.81
C ALA A 231 -11.27 -21.58 4.44
N ALA A 232 -11.45 -20.71 5.43
CA ALA A 232 -11.54 -19.25 5.24
C ALA A 232 -10.18 -18.59 4.91
N ALA A 233 -9.06 -19.33 5.01
CA ALA A 233 -7.71 -18.84 4.76
C ALA A 233 -7.22 -19.08 3.31
N GLN A 234 -8.13 -19.37 2.37
CA GLN A 234 -7.81 -19.49 0.95
C GLN A 234 -7.79 -18.12 0.26
N TYR A 235 -6.63 -17.45 0.32
CA TYR A 235 -6.36 -16.17 -0.34
C TYR A 235 -5.38 -16.39 -1.51
N ALA A 236 -5.63 -15.76 -2.66
CA ALA A 236 -4.60 -15.58 -3.70
C ALA A 236 -3.51 -14.67 -3.14
N SER A 237 -2.24 -14.88 -3.49
CA SER A 237 -1.15 -14.09 -2.89
C SER A 237 -0.57 -13.13 -3.90
N ILE A 238 -0.46 -11.86 -3.53
CA ILE A 238 0.40 -10.92 -4.25
C ILE A 238 1.67 -10.79 -3.44
N ARG A 239 2.82 -10.97 -4.11
CA ARG A 239 4.15 -10.89 -3.50
C ARG A 239 4.97 -9.81 -4.19
N ILE A 240 6.12 -9.51 -3.60
CA ILE A 240 7.11 -8.59 -4.17
C ILE A 240 8.28 -9.44 -4.67
N ALA A 241 8.58 -9.32 -5.97
CA ALA A 241 9.80 -9.84 -6.57
C ALA A 241 10.78 -8.69 -6.78
N THR A 242 12.07 -9.01 -6.93
CA THR A 242 13.12 -8.05 -7.25
C THR A 242 13.88 -8.49 -8.48
N ASP A 243 14.22 -7.52 -9.33
CA ASP A 243 15.10 -7.67 -10.47
C ASP A 243 16.12 -6.52 -10.49
N ALA A 244 17.35 -6.80 -10.94
CA ALA A 244 18.45 -5.84 -10.90
C ALA A 244 18.28 -4.66 -11.88
N ALA A 245 17.43 -4.80 -12.91
CA ALA A 245 17.14 -3.72 -13.85
C ALA A 245 15.80 -3.04 -13.54
N LEU A 246 14.81 -3.81 -13.09
CA LEU A 246 13.44 -3.32 -12.89
C LEU A 246 13.14 -2.86 -11.46
N GLY A 247 13.96 -3.28 -10.50
CA GLY A 247 13.70 -3.07 -9.08
C GLY A 247 12.62 -4.00 -8.54
N SER A 248 11.89 -3.53 -7.54
CA SER A 248 10.83 -4.30 -6.88
C SER A 248 9.52 -4.20 -7.68
N TYR A 249 8.84 -5.32 -7.87
CA TYR A 249 7.58 -5.38 -8.62
C TYR A 249 6.64 -6.47 -8.10
N LEU A 250 5.36 -6.36 -8.42
CA LEU A 250 4.33 -7.28 -7.96
C LEU A 250 4.28 -8.54 -8.82
N VAL A 251 4.16 -9.67 -8.15
CA VAL A 251 3.92 -10.98 -8.74
C VAL A 251 2.78 -11.70 -8.03
N ASP A 252 2.13 -12.66 -8.69
CA ASP A 252 1.14 -13.54 -8.05
C ASP A 252 1.79 -14.65 -7.18
N GLU A 253 0.99 -15.58 -6.64
CA GLU A 253 1.48 -16.68 -5.82
C GLU A 253 2.39 -17.67 -6.57
N ALA A 254 2.29 -17.72 -7.90
CA ALA A 254 3.11 -18.55 -8.77
C ALA A 254 4.36 -17.80 -9.26
N GLY A 255 4.55 -16.54 -8.87
CA GLY A 255 5.66 -15.70 -9.32
C GLY A 255 5.49 -15.13 -10.73
N LYS A 256 4.29 -15.16 -11.31
CA LYS A 256 3.97 -14.48 -12.56
C LYS A 256 3.93 -12.97 -12.34
N THR A 257 4.58 -12.23 -13.22
CA THR A 257 4.64 -10.77 -13.19
C THR A 257 3.28 -10.13 -13.42
N LEU A 258 2.93 -9.17 -12.58
CA LEU A 258 1.76 -8.31 -12.75
C LEU A 258 2.18 -7.00 -13.41
N TYR A 259 1.37 -6.49 -14.33
CA TYR A 259 1.64 -5.32 -15.15
C TYR A 259 0.57 -4.25 -15.00
N MET A 260 0.92 -3.03 -15.40
CA MET A 260 0.02 -1.91 -15.64
C MET A 260 0.04 -1.47 -17.10
N PHE A 261 -1.06 -0.85 -17.52
CA PHE A 261 -1.18 -0.21 -18.82
C PHE A 261 -1.19 1.30 -18.67
N MET A 262 -0.19 1.99 -19.23
CA MET A 262 -0.04 3.44 -19.08
C MET A 262 -1.15 4.26 -19.75
N LYS A 263 -1.97 3.64 -20.62
CA LYS A 263 -3.12 4.30 -21.24
C LYS A 263 -4.39 4.22 -20.40
N ASP A 264 -4.37 3.45 -19.31
CA ASP A 264 -5.48 3.42 -18.36
C ASP A 264 -5.47 4.66 -17.47
N THR A 265 -6.63 4.93 -16.88
CA THR A 265 -6.76 5.92 -15.81
C THR A 265 -7.15 5.20 -14.51
N PRO A 266 -6.92 5.81 -13.33
CA PRO A 266 -7.23 5.16 -12.06
C PRO A 266 -8.68 4.65 -12.02
N GLY A 267 -8.83 3.34 -11.82
CA GLY A 267 -10.11 2.64 -11.73
C GLY A 267 -10.76 2.29 -13.07
N ILE A 268 -10.16 2.62 -14.22
CA ILE A 268 -10.73 2.41 -15.55
C ILE A 268 -9.73 1.69 -16.46
N SER A 269 -10.07 0.48 -16.90
CA SER A 269 -9.31 -0.24 -17.93
C SER A 269 -9.83 0.09 -19.32
N THR A 270 -8.93 0.54 -20.20
CA THR A 270 -9.16 0.71 -21.64
C THR A 270 -8.76 -0.53 -22.46
N CYS A 271 -8.01 -1.47 -21.88
CA CYS A 271 -7.60 -2.70 -22.54
C CYS A 271 -8.78 -3.69 -22.70
N LYS A 272 -9.25 -3.87 -23.94
CA LYS A 272 -10.38 -4.73 -24.31
C LYS A 272 -10.11 -5.58 -25.55
N ASP A 273 -10.96 -6.56 -25.81
CA ASP A 273 -10.90 -7.42 -26.99
C ASP A 273 -9.51 -8.06 -27.16
N GLN A 274 -8.87 -7.90 -28.31
CA GLN A 274 -7.54 -8.45 -28.58
C GLN A 274 -6.46 -7.96 -27.60
N CYS A 275 -6.64 -6.76 -27.02
CA CYS A 275 -5.76 -6.29 -25.94
C CYS A 275 -5.85 -7.23 -24.74
N ALA A 276 -7.06 -7.56 -24.28
CA ALA A 276 -7.27 -8.43 -23.12
C ALA A 276 -6.90 -9.90 -23.38
N VAL A 277 -6.79 -10.32 -24.65
CA VAL A 277 -6.22 -11.62 -25.02
C VAL A 277 -4.70 -11.63 -24.84
N ASN A 278 -4.02 -10.56 -25.27
CA ASN A 278 -2.56 -10.44 -25.13
C ASN A 278 -2.13 -10.05 -23.70
N TRP A 279 -3.02 -9.38 -22.98
CA TRP A 279 -2.86 -8.90 -21.61
C TRP A 279 -4.05 -9.35 -20.76
N PRO A 280 -4.10 -10.63 -20.36
CA PRO A 280 -5.18 -11.13 -19.52
C PRO A 280 -5.29 -10.33 -18.22
N VAL A 281 -6.50 -10.01 -17.78
CA VAL A 281 -6.71 -9.28 -16.52
C VAL A 281 -6.33 -10.15 -15.33
N TYR A 282 -5.75 -9.53 -14.30
CA TYR A 282 -5.60 -10.16 -12.99
C TYR A 282 -6.81 -9.85 -12.11
N TYR A 283 -7.38 -10.88 -11.50
CA TYR A 283 -8.46 -10.73 -10.53
C TYR A 283 -8.38 -11.81 -9.46
N ALA A 284 -8.52 -11.38 -8.21
CA ALA A 284 -8.73 -12.26 -7.07
C ALA A 284 -9.79 -11.67 -6.13
N GLU A 285 -10.72 -12.51 -5.68
CA GLU A 285 -11.77 -12.09 -4.72
C GLU A 285 -11.18 -11.86 -3.33
N ASN A 286 -10.22 -12.68 -2.89
CA ASN A 286 -9.56 -12.53 -1.60
C ASN A 286 -8.04 -12.51 -1.81
N ILE A 287 -7.37 -11.46 -1.33
CA ILE A 287 -5.94 -11.24 -1.56
C ILE A 287 -5.18 -11.28 -0.24
N GLN A 288 -4.09 -12.03 -0.24
CA GLN A 288 -3.05 -11.99 0.76
C GLN A 288 -1.89 -11.13 0.27
N ILE A 289 -1.37 -10.28 1.14
CA ILE A 289 -0.23 -9.41 0.84
C ILE A 289 0.85 -9.46 1.93
N PRO A 290 2.14 -9.27 1.58
CA PRO A 290 3.20 -9.02 2.56
C PRO A 290 2.96 -7.72 3.32
N ALA A 291 3.60 -7.59 4.48
CA ALA A 291 3.50 -6.41 5.35
C ALA A 291 4.01 -5.11 4.70
N ASP A 292 4.82 -5.22 3.64
CA ASP A 292 5.33 -4.07 2.88
C ASP A 292 4.27 -3.44 1.96
N LEU A 293 3.15 -4.13 1.73
CA LEU A 293 2.01 -3.63 0.97
C LEU A 293 0.89 -3.15 1.89
N ASN A 294 0.15 -2.14 1.43
CA ASN A 294 -1.03 -1.64 2.11
C ASN A 294 -2.31 -2.25 1.52
N ALA A 295 -3.15 -2.84 2.37
CA ALA A 295 -4.42 -3.41 1.95
C ALA A 295 -5.35 -2.37 1.27
N ALA A 296 -5.29 -1.11 1.68
CA ALA A 296 -6.10 -0.03 1.13
C ALA A 296 -5.74 0.34 -0.32
N ASP A 297 -4.55 -0.04 -0.79
CA ASP A 297 -4.11 0.21 -2.16
C ASP A 297 -4.77 -0.76 -3.14
N PHE A 298 -5.35 -1.86 -2.65
CA PHE A 298 -6.01 -2.86 -3.47
C PHE A 298 -7.51 -2.61 -3.51
N LYS A 299 -8.07 -2.55 -4.73
CA LYS A 299 -9.51 -2.43 -4.96
C LYS A 299 -9.95 -3.32 -6.10
N THR A 300 -11.25 -3.58 -6.17
CA THR A 300 -11.88 -4.27 -7.30
C THR A 300 -12.65 -3.27 -8.14
N ILE A 301 -12.47 -3.33 -9.45
CA ILE A 301 -13.31 -2.63 -10.43
C ILE A 301 -14.16 -3.64 -11.20
N VAL A 302 -15.33 -3.20 -11.65
CA VAL A 302 -16.12 -3.91 -12.64
C VAL A 302 -15.90 -3.20 -13.97
N ARG A 303 -15.36 -3.94 -14.94
CA ARG A 303 -15.08 -3.43 -16.29
C ARG A 303 -16.38 -3.31 -17.08
N ASP A 304 -16.33 -2.59 -18.21
CA ASP A 304 -17.45 -2.45 -19.14
C ASP A 304 -17.94 -3.80 -19.70
N ASP A 305 -17.07 -4.80 -19.76
CA ASP A 305 -17.39 -6.17 -20.18
C ASP A 305 -18.01 -7.03 -19.04
N GLY A 306 -18.28 -6.43 -17.89
CA GLY A 306 -18.84 -7.06 -16.70
C GLY A 306 -17.84 -7.89 -15.87
N LYS A 307 -16.60 -8.07 -16.33
CA LYS A 307 -15.59 -8.82 -15.57
C LYS A 307 -15.03 -7.96 -14.44
N LYS A 308 -14.77 -8.61 -13.30
CA LYS A 308 -14.03 -8.00 -12.20
C LYS A 308 -12.53 -7.97 -12.52
N GLN A 309 -11.85 -6.93 -12.06
CA GLN A 309 -10.40 -6.78 -12.16
C GLN A 309 -9.85 -6.17 -10.88
N THR A 310 -8.72 -6.69 -10.40
CA THR A 310 -8.03 -6.12 -9.24
C THR A 310 -7.20 -4.92 -9.69
N THR A 311 -7.18 -3.88 -8.87
CA THR A 311 -6.34 -2.70 -9.03
C THR A 311 -5.36 -2.59 -7.88
N TYR A 312 -4.19 -1.98 -8.13
CA TYR A 312 -3.22 -1.58 -7.12
C TYR A 312 -2.93 -0.08 -7.28
N GLN A 313 -3.12 0.70 -6.22
CA GLN A 313 -3.01 2.17 -6.23
C GLN A 313 -3.85 2.81 -7.36
N GLY A 314 -5.02 2.22 -7.64
CA GLY A 314 -5.93 2.64 -8.69
C GLY A 314 -5.63 2.07 -10.08
N TRP A 315 -4.45 1.49 -10.31
CA TRP A 315 -4.08 0.95 -11.62
C TRP A 315 -4.61 -0.48 -11.83
N PRO A 316 -5.31 -0.78 -12.93
CA PRO A 316 -5.75 -2.14 -13.25
C PRO A 316 -4.55 -3.08 -13.46
N LEU A 317 -4.65 -4.29 -12.89
CA LEU A 317 -3.58 -5.30 -12.94
C LEU A 317 -3.79 -6.29 -14.10
N TYR A 318 -2.70 -6.61 -14.79
CA TYR A 318 -2.69 -7.54 -15.93
C TYR A 318 -1.58 -8.57 -15.81
N TYR A 319 -1.78 -9.70 -16.48
CA TYR A 319 -0.72 -10.61 -16.91
C TYR A 319 -0.26 -10.26 -18.32
N TYR A 320 0.86 -10.82 -18.74
CA TYR A 320 1.28 -10.83 -20.13
C TYR A 320 1.22 -12.24 -20.71
N ALA A 321 0.51 -12.43 -21.83
CA ALA A 321 0.27 -13.75 -22.42
C ALA A 321 1.54 -14.49 -22.87
N LYS A 322 2.66 -13.77 -23.08
CA LYS A 322 3.94 -14.40 -23.45
C LYS A 322 4.81 -14.78 -22.25
N ASP A 323 4.46 -14.36 -21.04
CA ASP A 323 5.19 -14.79 -19.84
C ASP A 323 4.85 -16.26 -19.55
N GLY A 324 5.84 -17.13 -19.69
CA GLY A 324 5.69 -18.57 -19.61
C GLY A 324 5.91 -19.13 -18.22
N LYS A 325 6.87 -18.56 -17.48
CA LYS A 325 7.29 -19.03 -16.14
C LYS A 325 7.38 -17.89 -15.12
N ALA A 326 7.55 -18.26 -13.85
CA ALA A 326 7.81 -17.32 -12.77
C ALA A 326 9.04 -16.46 -13.07
N GLY A 327 8.95 -15.16 -12.79
CA GLY A 327 10.02 -14.20 -13.03
C GLY A 327 10.19 -13.73 -14.48
N ASP A 328 9.41 -14.25 -15.44
CA ASP A 328 9.39 -13.66 -16.78
C ASP A 328 8.82 -12.23 -16.71
N THR A 329 9.51 -11.28 -17.32
CA THR A 329 9.13 -9.85 -17.38
C THR A 329 9.04 -9.35 -18.83
N LEU A 330 8.72 -10.24 -19.78
CA LEU A 330 8.79 -9.96 -21.22
C LEU A 330 7.80 -8.88 -21.69
N GLY A 331 6.79 -8.58 -20.86
CA GLY A 331 5.84 -7.50 -21.09
C GLY A 331 6.41 -6.12 -20.81
N GLN A 332 7.54 -6.03 -20.12
CA GLN A 332 8.13 -4.75 -19.74
C GLN A 332 8.50 -3.92 -20.98
N GLY A 333 8.01 -2.70 -21.05
CA GLY A 333 8.30 -1.75 -22.12
C GLY A 333 7.64 -2.07 -23.46
N VAL A 334 6.75 -3.07 -23.54
CA VAL A 334 6.07 -3.39 -24.81
C VAL A 334 5.31 -2.17 -25.31
N ASN A 335 5.62 -1.75 -26.54
CA ASN A 335 5.09 -0.54 -27.17
C ASN A 335 5.27 0.73 -26.33
N GLN A 336 6.21 0.75 -25.39
CA GLN A 336 6.47 1.85 -24.46
C GLN A 336 5.27 2.23 -23.56
N VAL A 337 4.28 1.35 -23.41
CA VAL A 337 3.05 1.63 -22.66
C VAL A 337 2.65 0.54 -21.67
N TRP A 338 3.37 -0.57 -21.65
CA TRP A 338 3.17 -1.66 -20.69
C TRP A 338 4.36 -1.73 -19.75
N MET A 339 4.10 -1.66 -18.45
CA MET A 339 5.13 -1.64 -17.43
C MET A 339 4.81 -2.66 -16.36
N VAL A 340 5.82 -3.31 -15.79
CA VAL A 340 5.64 -4.11 -14.58
C VAL A 340 4.99 -3.25 -13.50
N MET A 341 4.10 -3.84 -12.72
CA MET A 341 3.48 -3.15 -11.60
C MET A 341 4.51 -3.03 -10.48
N ASN A 342 5.22 -1.92 -10.46
CA ASN A 342 6.31 -1.70 -9.53
C ASN A 342 5.80 -1.56 -8.09
N HIS A 343 6.63 -2.03 -7.17
CA HIS A 343 6.53 -1.81 -5.75
C HIS A 343 7.83 -1.13 -5.32
N SER A 344 7.81 -0.16 -4.41
CA SER A 344 9.01 0.65 -4.06
C SER A 344 9.44 1.62 -5.18
N GLY A 345 8.59 2.59 -5.52
CA GLY A 345 8.93 3.74 -6.37
C GLY A 345 8.83 5.05 -5.60
N VAL A 346 9.22 6.15 -6.23
CA VAL A 346 8.81 7.49 -5.77
C VAL A 346 7.65 7.97 -6.63
N THR A 347 6.77 8.75 -6.03
CA THR A 347 5.58 9.33 -6.66
C THR A 347 5.58 10.84 -6.52
N ILE A 348 4.74 11.50 -7.30
CA ILE A 348 4.41 12.92 -7.12
C ILE A 348 3.21 12.98 -6.18
N ALA A 349 3.39 13.58 -5.02
CA ALA A 349 2.33 14.00 -4.11
C ALA A 349 2.08 15.50 -4.27
N SER A 350 0.99 15.99 -3.70
CA SER A 350 0.65 17.41 -3.69
C SER A 350 0.07 17.82 -2.35
N LEU A 351 0.42 19.01 -1.88
CA LEU A 351 -0.18 19.62 -0.70
C LEU A 351 -0.63 21.05 -1.03
N GLU A 352 -1.85 21.40 -0.66
CA GLU A 352 -2.39 22.74 -0.81
C GLU A 352 -1.49 23.77 -0.11
N GLY A 353 -1.14 24.85 -0.81
CA GLY A 353 -0.23 25.89 -0.33
C GLY A 353 1.26 25.56 -0.38
N LEU A 354 1.65 24.32 -0.66
CA LEU A 354 3.05 23.91 -0.87
C LEU A 354 3.35 23.51 -2.31
N GLY A 355 2.36 22.97 -3.03
CA GLY A 355 2.51 22.48 -4.40
C GLY A 355 2.88 20.99 -4.46
N SER A 356 3.46 20.57 -5.58
CA SER A 356 3.86 19.19 -5.82
C SER A 356 5.18 18.86 -5.12
N TYR A 357 5.31 17.63 -4.64
CA TYR A 357 6.55 17.13 -4.06
C TYR A 357 6.79 15.65 -4.32
N ILE A 358 8.04 15.22 -4.25
CA ILE A 358 8.40 13.81 -4.33
C ILE A 358 8.13 13.13 -2.97
N ALA A 359 7.40 12.02 -3.02
CA ALA A 359 7.18 11.13 -1.89
C ALA A 359 7.60 9.70 -2.26
N ASP A 360 7.92 8.86 -1.27
CA ASP A 360 8.10 7.44 -1.51
C ASP A 360 6.76 6.73 -1.82
N SER A 361 6.80 5.44 -2.13
CA SER A 361 5.59 4.65 -2.45
C SER A 361 4.61 4.50 -1.29
N LYS A 362 5.01 4.88 -0.06
CA LYS A 362 4.15 4.92 1.13
C LYS A 362 3.55 6.31 1.34
N GLY A 363 3.88 7.29 0.49
CA GLY A 363 3.43 8.68 0.60
C GLY A 363 4.20 9.49 1.64
N MET A 364 5.37 9.01 2.09
CA MET A 364 6.25 9.78 2.97
C MET A 364 7.04 10.79 2.14
N ALA A 365 7.05 12.05 2.57
CA ALA A 365 7.75 13.12 1.87
C ALA A 365 9.27 12.89 1.85
N LEU A 366 9.89 13.17 0.70
CA LEU A 366 11.35 13.16 0.53
C LEU A 366 11.88 14.59 0.44
N TYR A 367 13.01 14.81 1.11
CA TYR A 367 13.62 16.12 1.31
C TYR A 367 14.99 16.22 0.66
N LEU A 368 15.33 17.44 0.25
CA LEU A 368 16.69 17.86 -0.05
C LEU A 368 17.27 18.64 1.14
N TYR A 369 18.60 18.61 1.25
CA TYR A 369 19.36 19.46 2.16
C TYR A 369 20.15 20.51 1.37
N THR A 370 19.87 21.79 1.60
CA THR A 370 20.51 22.88 0.83
C THR A 370 22.00 23.05 1.09
N LYS A 371 22.55 22.44 2.14
CA LYS A 371 24.01 22.43 2.37
C LYS A 371 24.71 21.31 1.63
N ASP A 372 23.97 20.38 1.03
CA ASP A 372 24.54 19.38 0.14
C ASP A 372 24.94 20.03 -1.19
N SER A 373 25.79 19.32 -1.93
CA SER A 373 26.16 19.67 -3.30
C SER A 373 25.69 18.57 -4.25
N ALA A 374 25.69 18.85 -5.56
CA ALA A 374 25.30 17.87 -6.55
C ALA A 374 26.12 16.57 -6.37
N ASN A 375 25.42 15.47 -6.15
CA ASN A 375 25.93 14.13 -5.91
C ASN A 375 26.83 13.99 -4.67
N LEU A 376 26.71 14.88 -3.68
CA LEU A 376 27.48 14.83 -2.45
C LEU A 376 26.64 15.27 -1.24
N SER A 377 26.50 14.39 -0.26
CA SER A 377 25.91 14.74 1.03
C SER A 377 26.97 15.16 2.06
N VAL A 378 26.73 16.27 2.74
CA VAL A 378 27.47 16.68 3.96
C VAL A 378 26.73 16.32 5.25
N CYS A 379 25.50 15.82 5.18
CA CYS A 379 24.71 15.40 6.34
C CYS A 379 25.29 14.11 6.95
N LYS A 380 25.86 14.20 8.16
CA LYS A 380 26.44 13.07 8.91
C LYS A 380 26.18 13.14 10.41
N GLY A 381 26.33 12.01 11.10
CA GLY A 381 26.16 11.92 12.56
C GLY A 381 24.74 12.32 12.98
N ASN A 382 24.62 13.28 13.90
CA ASN A 382 23.30 13.71 14.41
C ASN A 382 22.38 14.33 13.32
N CYS A 383 22.95 14.79 12.20
CA CYS A 383 22.15 15.20 11.06
C CYS A 383 21.33 14.02 10.53
N GLU A 384 21.97 12.89 10.27
CA GLU A 384 21.36 11.68 9.73
C GLU A 384 20.38 11.01 10.70
N VAL A 385 20.61 11.14 12.01
CA VAL A 385 19.66 10.67 13.03
C VAL A 385 18.30 11.38 12.92
N ASN A 386 18.30 12.68 12.58
CA ASN A 386 17.07 13.46 12.42
C ASN A 386 16.55 13.42 10.98
N TRP A 387 17.44 13.18 10.02
CA TRP A 387 17.20 13.15 8.59
C TRP A 387 17.75 11.86 7.98
N PRO A 388 17.07 10.71 8.20
CA PRO A 388 17.54 9.44 7.68
C PRO A 388 17.65 9.49 6.16
N ILE A 389 18.68 8.86 5.59
CA ILE A 389 18.86 8.82 4.13
C ILE A 389 17.72 8.05 3.46
N PHE A 390 17.32 8.50 2.28
CA PHE A 390 16.52 7.69 1.38
C PHE A 390 17.44 6.97 0.39
N TYR A 391 17.33 5.65 0.36
CA TYR A 391 18.03 4.81 -0.61
C TYR A 391 17.12 3.70 -1.11
N THR A 392 17.14 3.52 -2.42
CA THR A 392 16.64 2.32 -3.08
C THR A 392 17.66 1.88 -4.13
N GLU A 393 17.92 0.57 -4.19
CA GLU A 393 18.84 -0.06 -5.15
C GLU A 393 18.39 0.20 -6.59
N HIS A 394 17.07 0.25 -6.80
CA HIS A 394 16.44 0.44 -8.09
C HIS A 394 15.19 1.30 -7.91
N LEU A 395 15.13 2.42 -8.62
CA LEU A 395 14.07 3.40 -8.47
C LEU A 395 13.14 3.33 -9.69
N PRO A 396 12.05 2.54 -9.63
CA PRO A 396 11.01 2.62 -10.61
C PRO A 396 10.31 3.97 -10.48
N VAL A 397 10.29 4.70 -11.59
CA VAL A 397 9.72 6.03 -11.65
C VAL A 397 8.29 5.96 -12.17
N MET A 398 7.35 6.48 -11.40
CA MET A 398 5.92 6.51 -11.74
C MET A 398 5.52 7.90 -12.24
N GLY A 399 4.61 7.95 -13.22
CA GLY A 399 4.01 9.21 -13.69
C GLY A 399 4.95 10.10 -14.52
N GLN A 400 4.93 11.42 -14.24
CA GLN A 400 5.67 12.43 -15.02
C GLN A 400 7.17 12.50 -14.70
N LEU A 401 7.61 11.81 -13.66
CA LEU A 401 9.01 11.75 -13.27
C LEU A 401 9.82 10.96 -14.32
N LYS A 402 11.11 11.28 -14.46
CA LYS A 402 12.02 10.55 -15.37
C LYS A 402 13.03 9.73 -14.59
N SER A 403 13.22 8.47 -14.96
CA SER A 403 14.26 7.61 -14.37
C SER A 403 15.66 8.19 -14.50
N THR A 404 15.94 8.92 -15.57
CA THR A 404 17.21 9.61 -15.81
C THR A 404 17.49 10.74 -14.82
N ASP A 405 16.47 11.22 -14.11
CA ASP A 405 16.64 12.25 -13.09
C ASP A 405 17.11 11.64 -11.76
N PHE A 406 17.07 10.32 -11.60
CA PHE A 406 17.53 9.65 -10.38
C PHE A 406 18.90 9.02 -10.58
N ALA A 407 19.73 9.09 -9.54
CA ALA A 407 21.01 8.40 -9.49
C ALA A 407 21.30 7.87 -8.08
N THR A 408 22.43 7.18 -7.93
CA THR A 408 22.92 6.70 -6.65
C THR A 408 24.30 7.26 -6.40
N ILE A 409 24.52 7.77 -5.19
CA ILE A 409 25.83 8.14 -4.69
C ILE A 409 26.30 7.12 -3.66
N THR A 410 27.62 6.93 -3.58
CA THR A 410 28.26 6.22 -2.47
C THR A 410 28.84 7.28 -1.54
N ARG A 411 28.42 7.27 -0.28
CA ARG A 411 28.86 8.20 0.76
C ARG A 411 30.23 7.78 1.30
N GLU A 412 30.88 8.67 2.04
CA GLU A 412 32.22 8.41 2.62
C GLU A 412 32.25 7.18 3.54
N ASP A 413 31.15 6.89 4.23
CA ASP A 413 30.98 5.72 5.10
C ASP A 413 30.63 4.42 4.36
N GLY A 414 30.56 4.46 3.02
CA GLY A 414 30.21 3.34 2.15
C GLY A 414 28.71 3.10 2.01
N THR A 415 27.85 3.84 2.72
CA THR A 415 26.40 3.76 2.52
C THR A 415 26.00 4.36 1.17
N LYS A 416 24.97 3.80 0.54
CA LYS A 416 24.43 4.32 -0.71
C LYS A 416 23.23 5.22 -0.42
N GLN A 417 23.04 6.25 -1.24
CA GLN A 417 21.92 7.18 -1.13
C GLN A 417 21.39 7.51 -2.52
N THR A 418 20.07 7.58 -2.66
CA THR A 418 19.42 7.96 -3.92
C THR A 418 19.43 9.48 -4.05
N THR A 419 19.71 9.99 -5.25
CA THR A 419 19.59 11.40 -5.60
C THR A 419 18.47 11.65 -6.60
N TYR A 420 17.93 12.87 -6.61
CA TYR A 420 17.06 13.39 -7.68
C TYR A 420 17.65 14.67 -8.26
N GLN A 421 17.90 14.67 -9.56
CA GLN A 421 18.63 15.71 -10.31
C GLN A 421 19.93 16.14 -9.60
N GLY A 422 20.62 15.15 -9.01
CA GLY A 422 21.85 15.34 -8.25
C GLY A 422 21.68 15.67 -6.77
N TRP A 423 20.47 15.93 -6.26
CA TRP A 423 20.23 16.22 -4.85
C TRP A 423 20.05 14.95 -4.02
N PRO A 424 20.84 14.71 -2.96
CA PRO A 424 20.62 13.59 -2.04
C PRO A 424 19.26 13.67 -1.36
N LEU A 425 18.55 12.53 -1.30
CA LEU A 425 17.20 12.43 -0.76
C LEU A 425 17.20 11.95 0.69
N TYR A 426 16.31 12.53 1.50
CA TYR A 426 16.19 12.22 2.93
C TYR A 426 14.73 12.08 3.36
N TYR A 427 14.53 11.30 4.42
CA TYR A 427 13.35 11.33 5.25
C TYR A 427 13.49 12.37 6.37
N TYR A 428 12.38 12.71 7.02
CA TYR A 428 12.40 13.46 8.27
C TYR A 428 11.77 12.66 9.40
N VAL A 429 12.50 12.50 10.52
CA VAL A 429 12.09 11.60 11.62
C VAL A 429 10.76 11.99 12.29
N LYS A 430 10.30 13.25 12.13
CA LYS A 430 9.01 13.69 12.69
C LYS A 430 7.83 13.51 11.75
N ASP A 431 8.07 13.15 10.50
CA ASP A 431 7.02 12.71 9.58
C ASP A 431 6.74 11.24 9.88
N THR A 432 5.60 10.99 10.50
CA THR A 432 5.18 9.68 11.01
C THR A 432 4.02 9.09 10.22
N LYS A 433 3.42 9.89 9.33
CA LYS A 433 2.28 9.52 8.49
C LYS A 433 2.47 10.02 7.06
N PRO A 434 1.89 9.32 6.08
CA PRO A 434 1.87 9.79 4.70
C PRO A 434 1.24 11.18 4.58
N GLY A 435 1.80 12.01 3.70
CA GLY A 435 1.35 13.39 3.48
C GLY A 435 1.81 14.42 4.52
N GLU A 436 2.47 14.00 5.60
CA GLU A 436 3.15 14.93 6.50
C GLU A 436 4.39 15.51 5.81
N VAL A 437 4.52 16.84 5.87
CA VAL A 437 5.67 17.58 5.34
C VAL A 437 6.34 18.44 6.41
N LYS A 438 6.42 17.97 7.67
CA LYS A 438 6.90 18.78 8.80
C LYS A 438 8.38 19.13 8.69
N GLY A 439 9.11 18.45 7.82
CA GLY A 439 10.50 18.77 7.50
C GLY A 439 10.64 20.03 6.63
N GLN A 440 9.56 20.50 6.00
CA GLN A 440 9.60 21.66 5.13
C GLN A 440 10.05 22.89 5.92
N ASP A 441 11.05 23.58 5.41
CA ASP A 441 11.59 24.83 5.95
C ASP A 441 12.25 24.71 7.34
N VAL A 442 12.53 23.49 7.80
CA VAL A 442 13.26 23.27 9.06
C VAL A 442 14.66 23.86 8.97
N GLY A 443 14.97 24.77 9.89
CA GLY A 443 16.27 25.45 9.94
C GLY A 443 16.59 26.28 8.69
N LYS A 444 15.60 26.57 7.83
CA LYS A 444 15.77 27.25 6.53
C LYS A 444 16.75 26.55 5.58
N VAL A 445 16.92 25.25 5.74
CA VAL A 445 17.89 24.48 4.96
C VAL A 445 17.36 23.15 4.44
N TRP A 446 16.15 22.74 4.84
CA TRP A 446 15.50 21.49 4.44
C TRP A 446 14.21 21.79 3.68
N TYR A 447 14.06 21.18 2.50
CA TYR A 447 12.93 21.45 1.62
C TYR A 447 12.46 20.20 0.91
N VAL A 448 11.17 20.09 0.66
CA VAL A 448 10.64 19.11 -0.28
C VAL A 448 11.08 19.47 -1.71
N ILE A 449 11.14 18.47 -2.58
CA ILE A 449 11.55 18.65 -3.99
C ILE A 449 10.30 18.71 -4.86
N ASP A 450 10.12 19.79 -5.60
CA ASP A 450 9.12 19.87 -6.67
C ASP A 450 9.66 19.23 -7.96
N PRO A 451 9.03 18.14 -8.43
CA PRO A 451 9.47 17.46 -9.65
C PRO A 451 9.01 18.12 -10.95
N THR A 452 8.17 19.16 -10.89
CA THR A 452 7.61 19.88 -12.04
C THR A 452 8.40 21.14 -12.39
N ALA A 453 9.17 21.66 -11.44
CA ALA A 453 10.18 22.70 -11.66
C ALA A 453 11.56 22.05 -11.86
N ALA A 454 12.38 22.54 -12.79
CA ALA A 454 13.78 22.11 -12.91
C ALA A 454 14.46 22.24 -11.53
N ALA A 455 14.94 21.14 -10.94
CA ALA A 455 15.16 20.92 -9.50
C ALA A 455 15.80 22.11 -8.76
N LYS A 456 14.94 23.07 -8.42
CA LYS A 456 15.22 24.17 -7.51
C LYS A 456 14.39 23.91 -6.27
N PRO A 457 14.94 24.15 -5.07
CA PRO A 457 14.19 24.00 -3.84
C PRO A 457 12.88 24.78 -3.91
N VAL A 458 11.78 24.18 -3.44
CA VAL A 458 10.54 24.91 -3.17
C VAL A 458 10.78 25.78 -1.95
N VAL A 459 11.43 26.91 -2.19
CA VAL A 459 11.47 28.02 -1.23
C VAL A 459 10.12 28.69 -1.36
N LYS A 460 9.39 28.84 -0.24
CA LYS A 460 8.24 29.75 -0.20
C LYS A 460 8.73 31.10 -0.72
N ALA A 461 8.25 31.49 -1.90
CA ALA A 461 8.80 32.63 -2.59
C ALA A 461 8.56 33.90 -1.75
N GLU A 462 9.62 34.69 -1.53
CA GLU A 462 9.55 35.84 -0.62
C GLU A 462 8.60 36.91 -1.19
N PRO A 463 7.79 37.55 -0.32
CA PRO A 463 6.89 38.62 -0.74
C PRO A 463 7.68 39.80 -1.29
N LYS A 464 7.19 40.38 -2.39
CA LYS A 464 7.82 41.52 -3.07
C LYS A 464 6.85 42.68 -3.24
N THR A 465 7.36 43.83 -3.68
CA THR A 465 6.55 44.97 -4.08
C THR A 465 6.38 44.99 -5.60
N TYR A 466 5.13 45.13 -6.04
CA TYR A 466 4.75 45.25 -7.45
C TYR A 466 4.04 46.59 -7.67
N SER A 467 4.12 47.13 -8.89
CA SER A 467 3.46 48.40 -9.24
C SER A 467 2.51 48.20 -10.42
N ILE A 468 1.30 48.76 -10.29
CA ILE A 468 0.30 48.80 -11.34
C ILE A 468 -0.07 50.26 -11.57
N GLU A 469 0.40 50.81 -12.69
CA GLU A 469 0.01 52.13 -13.16
C GLU A 469 -1.40 52.07 -13.78
N ILE A 470 -2.22 53.11 -13.55
CA ILE A 470 -3.52 53.32 -14.18
C ILE A 470 -3.37 54.48 -15.15
N ALA A 471 -3.57 54.22 -16.44
CA ALA A 471 -3.48 55.23 -17.47
C ALA A 471 -4.36 54.84 -18.67
N LYS A 472 -4.88 55.83 -19.38
CA LYS A 472 -5.75 55.64 -20.56
C LYS A 472 -6.94 54.73 -20.26
N PHE A 473 -7.55 54.87 -19.08
CA PHE A 473 -8.66 54.03 -18.61
C PHE A 473 -8.32 52.52 -18.62
N ALA A 474 -7.10 52.16 -18.24
CA ALA A 474 -6.66 50.77 -18.12
C ALA A 474 -5.67 50.57 -16.97
N PHE A 475 -5.65 49.37 -16.41
CA PHE A 475 -4.55 48.90 -15.58
C PHE A 475 -3.38 48.51 -16.51
N SER A 476 -2.18 49.00 -16.22
CA SER A 476 -0.97 48.75 -17.03
C SER A 476 -0.58 47.27 -17.12
N VAL A 477 -1.01 46.48 -16.13
CA VAL A 477 -0.84 45.03 -16.08
C VAL A 477 -2.22 44.38 -15.98
N GLN A 478 -2.62 43.63 -17.00
CA GLN A 478 -3.93 42.98 -17.06
C GLN A 478 -3.98 41.66 -16.29
N GLU A 479 -2.83 40.98 -16.17
CA GLU A 479 -2.67 39.78 -15.37
C GLU A 479 -1.32 39.86 -14.64
N LEU A 480 -1.35 39.91 -13.31
CA LEU A 480 -0.16 39.99 -12.47
C LEU A 480 -0.06 38.74 -11.59
N THR A 481 1.03 37.99 -11.69
CA THR A 481 1.30 36.85 -10.81
C THR A 481 2.29 37.24 -9.71
N VAL A 482 1.88 37.09 -8.44
CA VAL A 482 2.65 37.50 -7.25
C VAL A 482 2.74 36.38 -6.22
N GLU A 483 3.74 36.43 -5.36
CA GLU A 483 3.87 35.55 -4.20
C GLU A 483 2.88 35.93 -3.09
N ALA A 484 2.32 34.95 -2.37
CA ALA A 484 1.50 35.21 -1.17
C ALA A 484 2.22 36.14 -0.17
N GLY A 485 1.55 37.24 0.17
CA GLY A 485 2.05 38.29 1.07
C GLY A 485 2.78 39.44 0.37
N SER A 486 2.82 39.44 -0.97
CA SER A 486 3.35 40.56 -1.74
C SER A 486 2.48 41.81 -1.62
N THR A 487 3.11 42.97 -1.72
CA THR A 487 2.46 44.29 -1.73
C THR A 487 2.31 44.78 -3.17
N ILE A 488 1.12 45.22 -3.56
CA ILE A 488 0.82 45.76 -4.88
C ILE A 488 0.44 47.23 -4.73
N THR A 489 1.22 48.12 -5.31
CA THR A 489 1.00 49.56 -5.34
C THR A 489 0.30 49.96 -6.63
N PHE A 490 -0.89 50.53 -6.51
CA PHE A 490 -1.63 51.14 -7.62
C PHE A 490 -1.32 52.63 -7.68
N THR A 491 -0.99 53.17 -8.85
CA THR A 491 -0.72 54.60 -9.07
C THR A 491 -1.59 55.12 -10.20
N ASN A 492 -2.33 56.20 -9.99
CA ASN A 492 -3.16 56.79 -11.05
C ASN A 492 -2.44 57.90 -11.82
N ASN A 493 -2.30 57.76 -13.14
CA ASN A 493 -1.70 58.78 -14.01
C ASN A 493 -2.73 59.51 -14.89
N ASP A 494 -3.99 59.08 -14.89
CA ASP A 494 -5.06 59.76 -15.60
C ASP A 494 -5.55 60.99 -14.82
N PRO A 495 -6.05 62.03 -15.53
CA PRO A 495 -6.70 63.16 -14.88
C PRO A 495 -8.05 62.77 -14.24
N VAL A 496 -8.63 61.65 -14.69
CA VAL A 496 -9.85 61.07 -14.12
C VAL A 496 -9.47 60.21 -12.91
N MET A 497 -10.32 60.18 -11.90
CA MET A 497 -10.08 59.41 -10.69
C MET A 497 -10.38 57.92 -10.86
N HIS A 498 -9.53 57.06 -10.30
CA HIS A 498 -9.63 55.60 -10.42
C HIS A 498 -9.37 54.90 -9.08
N ASN A 499 -9.90 53.70 -8.90
CA ASN A 499 -9.58 52.79 -7.80
C ASN A 499 -9.43 51.35 -8.32
N ALA A 500 -8.99 50.44 -7.45
CA ALA A 500 -8.99 49.00 -7.70
C ALA A 500 -9.79 48.29 -6.61
N VAL A 501 -10.81 47.51 -7.01
CA VAL A 501 -11.72 46.80 -6.12
C VAL A 501 -11.81 45.34 -6.55
N SER A 502 -11.56 44.42 -5.63
CA SER A 502 -11.75 42.98 -5.86
C SER A 502 -13.22 42.65 -6.17
N ASP A 503 -13.47 41.84 -7.20
CA ASP A 503 -14.78 41.22 -7.46
C ASP A 503 -15.09 40.12 -6.44
N LEU A 504 -14.06 39.53 -5.82
CA LEU A 504 -14.22 38.55 -4.76
C LEU A 504 -14.53 39.23 -3.42
N LEU A 505 -15.44 38.63 -2.66
CA LEU A 505 -15.87 39.09 -1.34
C LEU A 505 -15.37 38.15 -0.24
N LYS A 506 -15.03 38.73 0.92
CA LYS A 506 -14.81 38.04 2.19
C LYS A 506 -16.15 37.53 2.73
N GLU A 507 -16.09 36.71 3.79
CA GLU A 507 -17.29 36.15 4.45
C GLU A 507 -18.25 37.23 5.00
N ASP A 508 -17.72 38.40 5.34
CA ASP A 508 -18.50 39.56 5.81
C ASP A 508 -19.14 40.38 4.67
N GLY A 509 -18.97 39.97 3.42
CA GLY A 509 -19.50 40.64 2.23
C GLY A 509 -18.67 41.82 1.72
N THR A 510 -17.52 42.12 2.33
CA THR A 510 -16.61 43.19 1.87
C THR A 510 -15.62 42.68 0.80
N PRO A 511 -15.13 43.53 -0.12
CA PRO A 511 -14.12 43.12 -1.09
C PRO A 511 -12.84 42.58 -0.42
N PHE A 512 -12.18 41.60 -1.06
CA PHE A 512 -10.90 41.07 -0.57
C PHE A 512 -9.84 42.17 -0.42
N PHE A 513 -9.81 43.12 -1.35
CA PHE A 513 -9.10 44.37 -1.24
C PHE A 513 -9.86 45.48 -1.98
N GLU A 514 -9.63 46.71 -1.54
CA GLU A 514 -10.12 47.93 -2.18
C GLU A 514 -9.12 49.06 -1.90
N THR A 515 -8.76 49.82 -2.92
CA THR A 515 -8.06 51.10 -2.74
C THR A 515 -9.09 52.23 -2.61
N LYS A 516 -8.67 53.34 -2.00
CA LYS A 516 -9.37 54.63 -2.12
C LYS A 516 -9.46 55.05 -3.60
N LEU A 517 -10.30 56.03 -3.85
CA LEU A 517 -10.37 56.69 -5.14
C LEU A 517 -9.14 57.62 -5.31
N LEU A 518 -8.25 57.26 -6.22
CA LEU A 518 -6.95 57.89 -6.46
C LEU A 518 -7.09 59.05 -7.47
N GLY A 519 -6.65 60.24 -7.09
CA GLY A 519 -6.41 61.36 -8.00
C GLY A 519 -5.15 61.19 -8.85
N LYS A 520 -4.92 62.10 -9.81
CA LYS A 520 -3.73 62.06 -10.65
C LYS A 520 -2.44 62.19 -9.81
N GLY A 521 -1.54 61.23 -9.95
CA GLY A 521 -0.27 61.11 -9.23
C GLY A 521 -0.39 60.47 -7.84
N GLU A 522 -1.60 60.09 -7.39
CA GLU A 522 -1.77 59.39 -6.13
C GLU A 522 -1.54 57.89 -6.26
N SER A 523 -1.03 57.29 -5.18
CA SER A 523 -0.84 55.85 -5.07
C SER A 523 -1.39 55.28 -3.76
N GLU A 524 -1.76 54.01 -3.79
CA GLU A 524 -2.10 53.22 -2.60
C GLU A 524 -1.67 51.76 -2.78
N SER A 525 -1.32 51.10 -1.67
CA SER A 525 -0.83 49.73 -1.69
C SER A 525 -1.78 48.77 -0.98
N VAL A 526 -1.92 47.56 -1.53
CA VAL A 526 -2.67 46.46 -0.92
C VAL A 526 -1.75 45.24 -0.77
N THR A 527 -1.99 44.42 0.25
CA THR A 527 -1.28 43.15 0.47
C THR A 527 -2.28 42.00 0.38
N ILE A 528 -1.92 40.94 -0.35
CA ILE A 528 -2.77 39.76 -0.51
C ILE A 528 -2.00 38.52 -0.03
N ASP A 529 -2.36 38.04 1.16
CA ASP A 529 -1.63 36.98 1.87
C ASP A 529 -2.08 35.56 1.53
N LYS A 530 -3.19 35.40 0.81
CA LYS A 530 -3.78 34.10 0.50
C LYS A 530 -3.58 33.76 -0.97
N PRO A 531 -3.06 32.56 -1.31
CA PRO A 531 -3.04 32.07 -2.68
C PRO A 531 -4.44 32.02 -3.29
N GLY A 532 -4.54 32.31 -4.57
CA GLY A 532 -5.82 32.37 -5.28
C GLY A 532 -5.80 33.29 -6.49
N VAL A 533 -6.89 33.27 -7.25
CA VAL A 533 -7.09 34.13 -8.43
C VAL A 533 -8.06 35.24 -8.04
N TYR A 534 -7.57 36.49 -8.02
CA TYR A 534 -8.31 37.68 -7.64
C TYR A 534 -8.60 38.54 -8.86
N THR A 535 -9.83 38.46 -9.36
CA THR A 535 -10.31 39.39 -10.39
C THR A 535 -10.70 40.71 -9.72
N TYR A 536 -10.36 41.83 -10.35
CA TYR A 536 -10.65 43.16 -9.82
C TYR A 536 -10.97 44.16 -10.93
N TYR A 537 -11.60 45.26 -10.55
CA TYR A 537 -12.08 46.29 -11.47
C TYR A 537 -11.93 47.69 -10.90
N CYS A 538 -12.12 48.71 -11.76
CA CYS A 538 -12.24 50.09 -11.34
C CYS A 538 -13.73 50.45 -11.12
N LEU A 539 -14.10 50.90 -9.92
CA LEU A 539 -15.51 51.11 -9.52
C LEU A 539 -16.26 52.10 -10.42
N PRO A 540 -15.73 53.30 -10.76
CA PRO A 540 -16.39 54.20 -11.71
C PRO A 540 -16.44 53.68 -13.15
N HIS A 541 -15.62 52.68 -13.50
CA HIS A 541 -15.43 52.20 -14.88
C HIS A 541 -15.60 50.67 -15.01
N LYS A 542 -16.47 50.07 -14.19
CA LYS A 542 -16.59 48.62 -13.99
C LYS A 542 -16.80 47.80 -15.27
N ALA A 543 -17.45 48.38 -16.28
CA ALA A 543 -17.72 47.70 -17.55
C ALA A 543 -16.44 47.41 -18.35
N ASN A 544 -15.45 48.30 -18.30
CA ASN A 544 -14.34 48.33 -19.25
C ASN A 544 -12.94 48.26 -18.61
N MET A 545 -12.85 48.43 -17.29
CA MET A 545 -11.59 48.36 -16.54
C MET A 545 -11.59 47.16 -15.59
N LYS A 546 -10.99 46.05 -16.04
CA LYS A 546 -10.85 44.81 -15.28
C LYS A 546 -9.47 44.19 -15.49
N ALA A 547 -8.97 43.54 -14.46
CA ALA A 547 -7.69 42.84 -14.48
C ALA A 547 -7.68 41.72 -13.43
N THR A 548 -6.61 40.91 -13.42
CA THR A 548 -6.47 39.74 -12.54
C THR A 548 -5.14 39.76 -11.80
N ILE A 549 -5.17 39.42 -10.51
CA ILE A 549 -3.98 39.09 -9.72
C ILE A 549 -4.01 37.60 -9.38
N ILE A 550 -2.96 36.87 -9.74
CA ILE A 550 -2.78 35.47 -9.38
C ILE A 550 -1.78 35.42 -8.23
N VAL A 551 -2.21 34.98 -7.06
CA VAL A 551 -1.35 34.80 -5.89
C VAL A 551 -0.94 33.32 -5.81
N LYS A 552 0.36 33.05 -5.96
CA LYS A 552 0.95 31.70 -5.91
C LYS A 552 1.52 31.37 -4.53
#